data_AF-A0A2Z3H050-F1
#
_entry.id   AF-A0A2Z3H050-F1
#
_cell.length_a   1.000
_cell.length_b   1.000
_cell.length_c   1.000
_cell.angle_alpha   90.00
_cell.angle_beta   90.00
_cell.angle_gamma   90.00
#
_symmetry.space_group_name_H-M   'P 1'
#
loop_
_entity.id
_entity.type
_entity.pdbx_description
1 polymer ?
#
loop_
_entity_poly.entity_id
_entity_poly.type
_entity_poly.pdbx_seq_one_letter_code
_entity_poly.pdbx_strand_id
1 'polypeptide(L)'
;MRLSGRIEALTARVACRPAAGPAPPKPDWTRDRAAFLALVTEALRERMAARLDEPYGQDSEALSSWVGAPFARWVPAPAPGYRLPEALVRWVLEPPRPFWFGHHCGSCGLAVPLVLVPASDPRPLADLRAFPTCPACGGRTSHAANDRPDAPESRQ
;
A
#
# COMPACT_ATOMS: atom_id res chain seq x y z
N MET A 1 14.61 -25.54 31.99
CA MET A 1 14.01 -24.90 30.80
C MET A 1 14.99 -23.83 30.30
N ARG A 2 15.75 -24.10 29.21
CA ARG A 2 16.86 -23.23 28.75
C ARG A 2 16.33 -22.14 27.80
N LEU A 3 15.84 -21.03 28.37
CA LEU A 3 15.42 -19.84 27.60
C LEU A 3 16.61 -18.99 27.14
N SER A 4 17.73 -18.97 27.88
CA SER A 4 18.90 -18.13 27.54
C SER A 4 19.56 -18.48 26.19
N GLY A 5 19.75 -19.76 25.89
CA GLY A 5 20.45 -20.16 24.66
C GLY A 5 19.68 -19.85 23.36
N ARG A 6 18.35 -19.70 23.42
CA ARG A 6 17.53 -19.29 22.27
C ARG A 6 17.62 -17.78 22.03
N ILE A 7 17.71 -16.99 23.08
CA ILE A 7 17.85 -15.53 22.99
C ILE A 7 19.22 -15.20 22.41
N GLU A 8 20.30 -15.79 22.92
CA GLU A 8 21.67 -15.56 22.44
C GLU A 8 21.84 -15.93 20.95
N ALA A 9 21.24 -17.04 20.52
CA ALA A 9 21.26 -17.46 19.12
C ALA A 9 20.47 -16.50 18.19
N LEU A 10 19.40 -15.89 18.67
CA LEU A 10 18.67 -14.84 17.96
C LEU A 10 19.49 -13.54 17.88
N THR A 11 20.17 -13.16 18.96
CA THR A 11 21.03 -11.97 19.01
C THR A 11 22.22 -12.10 18.04
N ALA A 12 22.86 -13.27 17.99
CA ALA A 12 23.97 -13.54 17.07
C ALA A 12 23.56 -13.47 15.59
N ARG A 13 22.35 -13.93 15.24
CA ARG A 13 21.83 -13.85 13.87
C ARG A 13 21.51 -12.42 13.42
N VAL A 14 21.11 -11.54 14.34
CA VAL A 14 20.91 -10.10 14.04
C VAL A 14 22.24 -9.40 13.79
N ALA A 15 23.30 -9.79 14.51
CA ALA A 15 24.64 -9.21 14.39
C ALA A 15 25.36 -9.56 13.08
N CYS A 16 25.02 -10.69 12.45
CA CYS A 16 25.57 -11.08 11.14
C CYS A 16 24.75 -10.56 9.95
N ARG A 17 23.84 -9.60 10.15
CA ARG A 17 23.20 -8.92 9.02
C ARG A 17 24.28 -8.10 8.30
N PRO A 18 24.54 -8.34 7.01
CA PRO A 18 25.51 -7.54 6.27
C PRO A 18 25.15 -6.07 6.43
N ALA A 19 26.17 -5.22 6.66
CA ALA A 19 26.01 -3.79 6.82
C ALA A 19 25.05 -3.29 5.74
N ALA A 20 23.92 -2.73 6.17
CA ALA A 20 22.97 -2.13 5.26
C ALA A 20 23.76 -1.17 4.36
N GLY A 21 23.58 -1.30 3.05
CA GLY A 21 24.13 -0.33 2.09
C GLY A 21 23.72 1.09 2.46
N PRO A 22 24.25 2.11 1.75
CA PRO A 22 23.90 3.49 2.03
C PRO A 22 22.37 3.61 2.17
N ALA A 23 21.95 4.24 3.26
CA ALA A 23 20.53 4.43 3.53
C ALA A 23 19.90 5.04 2.28
N PRO A 24 18.75 4.51 1.82
CA PRO A 24 18.09 5.10 0.67
C PRO A 24 17.87 6.60 0.93
N PRO A 25 17.96 7.44 -0.12
CA PRO A 25 17.67 8.86 0.04
C PRO A 25 16.31 9.01 0.73
N LYS A 26 16.23 9.97 1.66
CA LYS A 26 14.97 10.24 2.37
C LYS A 26 13.88 10.53 1.33
N PRO A 27 12.64 10.06 1.57
CA PRO A 27 11.50 10.44 0.73
C PRO A 27 11.45 11.96 0.59
N ASP A 28 11.31 12.42 -0.66
CA ASP A 28 11.11 13.84 -0.96
C ASP A 28 9.63 14.01 -1.24
N TRP A 29 8.90 14.48 -0.23
CA TRP A 29 7.45 14.65 -0.30
C TRP A 29 7.01 15.43 -1.53
N THR A 30 7.72 16.50 -1.90
CA THR A 30 7.34 17.33 -3.06
C THR A 30 7.46 16.54 -4.35
N ARG A 31 8.56 15.79 -4.51
CA ARG A 31 8.79 14.93 -5.68
C ARG A 31 7.80 13.77 -5.73
N ASP A 32 7.61 13.06 -4.62
CA ASP A 32 6.76 11.88 -4.54
C ASP A 32 5.29 12.25 -4.78
N ARG A 33 4.84 13.37 -4.18
CA ARG A 33 3.50 13.94 -4.43
C ARG A 33 3.29 14.30 -5.89
N ALA A 34 4.26 14.95 -6.54
CA ALA A 34 4.14 15.31 -7.96
C ALA A 34 4.08 14.07 -8.86
N ALA A 35 4.93 13.07 -8.61
CA ALA A 35 4.91 11.80 -9.33
C ALA A 35 3.58 11.05 -9.14
N PHE A 36 3.05 11.03 -7.92
CA PHE A 36 1.77 10.42 -7.61
C PHE A 36 0.60 11.13 -8.32
N LEU A 37 0.54 12.47 -8.26
CA LEU A 37 -0.52 13.25 -8.94
C LEU A 37 -0.51 13.09 -10.46
N ALA A 38 0.62 12.73 -11.06
CA ALA A 38 0.70 12.39 -12.49
C ALA A 38 0.00 11.05 -12.82
N LEU A 39 -0.16 10.16 -11.85
CA LEU A 39 -0.93 8.92 -11.99
C LEU A 39 -2.44 9.16 -11.84
N VAL A 40 -2.86 10.27 -11.24
CA VAL A 40 -4.27 10.60 -11.07
C VAL A 40 -4.84 11.15 -12.38
N THR A 41 -6.06 10.73 -12.72
CA THR A 41 -6.78 11.26 -13.88
C THR A 41 -6.95 12.77 -13.77
N GLU A 42 -6.92 13.47 -14.90
CA GLU A 42 -6.97 14.94 -14.92
C GLU A 42 -8.20 15.49 -14.18
N ALA A 43 -9.36 14.88 -14.39
CA ALA A 43 -10.62 15.26 -13.75
C ALA A 43 -10.61 15.20 -12.21
N LEU A 44 -9.72 14.41 -11.60
CA LEU A 44 -9.65 14.25 -10.14
C LEU A 44 -8.37 14.82 -9.52
N ARG A 45 -7.43 15.29 -10.33
CA ARG A 45 -6.09 15.67 -9.88
C ARG A 45 -6.12 16.81 -8.89
N GLU A 46 -6.89 17.86 -9.16
CA GLU A 46 -7.00 19.02 -8.27
C GLU A 46 -7.60 18.65 -6.91
N ARG A 47 -8.67 17.84 -6.92
CA ARG A 47 -9.30 17.34 -5.69
C ARG A 47 -8.34 16.48 -4.87
N MET A 48 -7.58 15.60 -5.53
CA MET A 48 -6.58 14.79 -4.85
C MET A 48 -5.43 15.64 -4.31
N ALA A 49 -4.97 16.63 -5.06
CA ALA A 49 -3.96 17.58 -4.59
C ALA A 49 -4.43 18.32 -3.33
N ALA A 50 -5.66 18.84 -3.34
CA ALA A 50 -6.26 19.50 -2.18
C ALA A 50 -6.35 18.55 -0.97
N ARG A 51 -6.81 17.31 -1.18
CA ARG A 51 -6.90 16.29 -0.12
C ARG A 51 -5.53 15.96 0.49
N LEU A 52 -4.47 15.93 -0.31
CA LEU A 52 -3.10 15.71 0.18
C LEU A 52 -2.51 16.92 0.93
N ASP A 53 -3.08 18.10 0.75
CA ASP A 53 -2.65 19.34 1.41
C ASP A 53 -3.49 19.68 2.66
N GLU A 54 -4.52 18.87 2.96
CA GLU A 54 -5.31 19.01 4.18
C GLU A 54 -4.44 18.84 5.43
N PRO A 55 -4.80 19.51 6.55
CA PRO A 55 -4.12 19.32 7.81
C PRO A 55 -4.04 17.84 8.20
N TYR A 56 -2.96 17.48 8.90
CA TYR A 56 -2.77 16.10 9.35
C TYR A 56 -3.98 15.62 10.17
N GLY A 57 -4.57 14.52 9.71
CA GLY A 57 -5.77 13.92 10.25
C GLY A 57 -5.71 12.40 10.19
N GLN A 58 -6.86 11.77 10.40
CA GLN A 58 -6.96 10.33 10.62
C GLN A 58 -6.44 9.48 9.46
N ASP A 59 -6.57 9.95 8.22
CA ASP A 59 -6.15 9.22 7.02
C ASP A 59 -4.79 9.67 6.47
N SER A 60 -4.16 10.69 7.07
CA SER A 60 -2.96 11.32 6.51
C SER A 60 -1.77 10.37 6.43
N GLU A 61 -1.65 9.43 7.37
CA GLU A 61 -0.61 8.40 7.33
C GLU A 61 -0.85 7.41 6.18
N ALA A 62 -2.09 6.94 6.02
CA ALA A 62 -2.47 6.04 4.94
C ALA A 62 -2.26 6.69 3.56
N LEU A 63 -2.64 7.96 3.41
CA LEU A 63 -2.43 8.75 2.19
C LEU A 63 -0.95 8.96 1.90
N SER A 64 -0.17 9.40 2.89
CA SER A 64 1.27 9.59 2.74
C SER A 64 1.98 8.28 2.35
N SER A 65 1.60 7.17 2.99
CA SER A 65 2.13 5.85 2.65
C SER A 65 1.78 5.45 1.22
N TRP A 66 0.57 5.74 0.76
CA TRP A 66 0.14 5.42 -0.60
C TRP A 66 0.83 6.30 -1.65
N VAL A 67 1.06 7.58 -1.36
CA VAL A 67 1.83 8.49 -2.23
C VAL A 67 3.26 7.96 -2.39
N GLY A 68 3.90 7.53 -1.30
CA GLY A 68 5.27 6.99 -1.33
C GLY A 68 5.37 5.59 -1.95
N ALA A 69 4.30 4.78 -1.86
CA ALA A 69 4.28 3.41 -2.37
C ALA A 69 2.89 3.03 -2.94
N PRO A 70 2.52 3.54 -4.13
CA PRO A 70 1.23 3.23 -4.73
C PRO A 70 1.15 1.81 -5.31
N PHE A 71 2.31 1.15 -5.45
CA PHE A 71 2.45 -0.21 -5.95
C PHE A 71 3.36 -1.02 -5.02
N ALA A 72 3.19 -2.34 -5.08
CA ALA A 72 4.02 -3.31 -4.39
C ALA A 72 5.46 -3.23 -4.86
N ARG A 73 6.39 -3.65 -4.00
CA ARG A 73 7.84 -3.45 -4.18
C ARG A 73 8.44 -4.17 -5.38
N TRP A 74 7.79 -5.22 -5.85
CA TRP A 74 8.22 -6.02 -7.00
C TRP A 74 7.70 -5.47 -8.33
N VAL A 75 6.77 -4.51 -8.31
CA VAL A 75 6.22 -3.92 -9.54
C VAL A 75 7.23 -2.93 -10.10
N PRO A 76 7.58 -3.02 -11.40
CA PRO A 76 8.32 -1.97 -12.08
C PRO A 76 7.60 -0.63 -12.01
N ALA A 77 8.30 0.47 -12.27
CA ALA A 77 7.64 1.76 -12.43
C ALA A 77 6.52 1.67 -13.47
N PRO A 78 5.34 2.28 -13.22
CA PRO A 78 4.23 2.23 -14.15
C PRO A 78 4.62 2.82 -15.50
N ALA A 79 4.10 2.24 -16.58
CA ALA A 79 4.37 2.72 -17.93
C ALA A 79 3.95 4.20 -18.09
N PRO A 80 4.64 4.99 -18.93
CA PRO A 80 4.22 6.35 -19.23
C PRO A 80 2.76 6.41 -19.66
N GLY A 81 2.00 7.34 -19.09
CA GLY A 81 0.57 7.50 -19.37
C GLY A 81 -0.36 6.59 -18.57
N TYR A 82 0.15 5.66 -17.75
CA TYR A 82 -0.68 4.91 -16.81
C TYR A 82 -1.46 5.87 -15.90
N ARG A 83 -2.71 5.50 -15.60
CA ARG A 83 -3.57 6.21 -14.65
C ARG A 83 -4.14 5.24 -13.63
N LEU A 84 -4.20 5.68 -12.38
CA LEU A 84 -4.89 4.97 -11.32
C LEU A 84 -6.37 4.81 -11.69
N PRO A 85 -7.00 3.68 -11.32
CA PRO A 85 -8.43 3.48 -11.56
C PRO A 85 -9.25 4.60 -10.93
N GLU A 86 -10.14 5.21 -11.71
CA GLU A 86 -10.91 6.36 -11.24
C GLU A 86 -11.76 6.03 -10.02
N ALA A 87 -12.36 4.84 -9.99
CA ALA A 87 -13.13 4.35 -8.84
C ALA A 87 -12.29 4.29 -7.55
N LEU A 88 -11.01 3.92 -7.64
CA LEU A 88 -10.10 3.90 -6.51
C LEU A 88 -9.83 5.33 -6.01
N VAL A 89 -9.51 6.25 -6.91
CA VAL A 89 -9.24 7.65 -6.56
C VAL A 89 -10.48 8.30 -5.94
N ARG A 90 -11.67 8.12 -6.53
CA ARG A 90 -12.93 8.66 -5.98
C ARG A 90 -13.23 8.13 -4.58
N TRP A 91 -13.02 6.84 -4.35
CA TRP A 91 -13.21 6.24 -3.03
C TRP A 91 -12.28 6.85 -1.99
N VAL A 92 -11.01 7.11 -2.34
CA VAL A 92 -10.03 7.72 -1.42
C VAL A 92 -10.32 9.20 -1.14
N LEU A 93 -10.94 9.90 -2.09
CA LEU A 93 -11.37 11.29 -1.89
C LEU A 93 -12.54 11.40 -0.90
N GLU A 94 -13.43 10.40 -0.89
CA GLU A 94 -14.65 10.40 -0.07
C GLU A 94 -14.80 9.03 0.62
N PRO A 95 -13.88 8.65 1.51
CA PRO A 95 -13.92 7.35 2.15
C PRO A 95 -15.08 7.32 3.16
N PRO A 96 -15.92 6.28 3.18
CA PRO A 96 -17.05 6.22 4.11
C PRO A 96 -16.61 6.05 5.58
N ARG A 97 -15.35 5.64 5.79
CA ARG A 97 -14.72 5.35 7.08
C ARG A 97 -13.20 5.50 6.96
N PRO A 98 -12.49 5.63 8.09
CA PRO A 98 -11.03 5.61 8.11
C PRO A 98 -10.48 4.37 7.42
N PHE A 99 -9.31 4.49 6.79
CA PHE A 99 -8.77 3.42 5.95
C PHE A 99 -7.25 3.31 6.01
N TRP A 100 -6.74 2.20 5.47
CA TRP A 100 -5.31 1.94 5.37
C TRP A 100 -4.96 1.22 4.06
N PHE A 101 -3.80 1.54 3.48
CA PHE A 101 -3.24 0.82 2.35
C PHE A 101 -2.32 -0.31 2.82
N GLY A 102 -2.92 -1.46 3.16
CA GLY A 102 -2.17 -2.62 3.68
C GLY A 102 -2.10 -3.79 2.70
N HIS A 103 -2.92 -3.79 1.65
CA HIS A 103 -3.02 -4.85 0.67
C HIS A 103 -2.60 -4.36 -0.71
N HIS A 104 -2.01 -5.26 -1.48
CA HIS A 104 -1.66 -5.03 -2.86
C HIS A 104 -2.31 -6.10 -3.74
N CYS A 105 -2.54 -5.78 -5.02
CA CYS A 105 -2.99 -6.74 -6.00
C CYS A 105 -1.89 -7.76 -6.30
N GLY A 106 -2.17 -9.06 -6.19
CA GLY A 106 -1.18 -10.11 -6.52
C GLY A 106 -0.74 -10.13 -7.99
N SER A 107 -1.55 -9.59 -8.90
CA SER A 107 -1.26 -9.57 -10.35
C SER A 107 -0.56 -8.30 -10.85
N CYS A 108 -1.08 -7.12 -10.52
CA CYS A 108 -0.50 -5.83 -10.97
C CYS A 108 0.18 -5.03 -9.85
N GLY A 109 0.12 -5.51 -8.61
CA GLY A 109 0.72 -4.90 -7.43
C GLY A 109 0.15 -3.54 -7.02
N LEU A 110 -0.93 -3.05 -7.62
CA LEU A 110 -1.62 -1.84 -7.15
C LEU A 110 -2.02 -1.96 -5.67
N ALA A 111 -1.68 -0.97 -4.85
CA ALA A 111 -2.15 -0.87 -3.48
C ALA A 111 -3.66 -0.59 -3.44
N VAL A 112 -4.40 -1.35 -2.62
CA VAL A 112 -5.86 -1.26 -2.52
C VAL A 112 -6.25 -1.04 -1.06
N PRO A 113 -7.14 -0.07 -0.76
CA PRO A 113 -7.43 0.31 0.60
C PRO A 113 -8.30 -0.72 1.31
N LEU A 114 -8.09 -0.79 2.62
CA LEU A 114 -8.91 -1.52 3.58
C LEU A 114 -9.57 -0.50 4.51
N VAL A 115 -10.84 -0.72 4.82
CA VAL A 115 -11.56 0.03 5.85
C VAL A 115 -11.05 -0.40 7.21
N LEU A 116 -10.64 0.58 8.02
CA LEU A 116 -10.28 0.35 9.41
C LEU A 116 -11.54 0.19 10.24
N VAL A 117 -11.52 -0.83 11.09
CA VAL A 117 -12.58 -1.11 12.07
C VAL A 117 -11.94 -1.30 13.43
N PRO A 118 -12.69 -1.05 14.53
CA PRO A 118 -12.20 -1.38 15.86
C PRO A 118 -11.80 -2.86 15.94
N ALA A 119 -10.78 -3.18 16.74
CA ALA A 119 -10.33 -4.57 16.92
C ALA A 119 -11.41 -5.50 17.50
N SER A 120 -12.46 -4.93 18.11
CA SER A 120 -13.63 -5.64 18.61
C SER A 120 -14.69 -5.95 17.55
N ASP A 121 -14.51 -5.48 16.31
CA ASP A 121 -15.45 -5.73 15.21
C ASP A 121 -15.39 -7.21 14.79
N PRO A 122 -16.51 -7.95 14.84
CA PRO A 122 -16.52 -9.39 14.56
C PRO A 122 -16.45 -9.73 13.07
N ARG A 123 -16.49 -8.72 12.18
CA ARG A 123 -16.54 -8.96 10.73
C ARG A 123 -15.23 -9.58 10.22
N PRO A 124 -15.31 -10.58 9.32
CA PRO A 124 -14.13 -11.12 8.64
C PRO A 124 -13.32 -10.04 7.91
N LEU A 125 -11.99 -10.24 7.80
CA LEU A 125 -11.10 -9.34 7.04
C LEU A 125 -11.52 -9.14 5.57
N ALA A 126 -12.24 -10.09 4.99
CA ALA A 126 -12.78 -9.97 3.63
C ALA A 126 -13.79 -8.81 3.51
N ASP A 127 -14.56 -8.55 4.56
CA ASP A 127 -15.58 -7.50 4.62
C ASP A 127 -14.98 -6.12 4.88
N LEU A 128 -13.67 -6.06 5.17
CA LEU A 128 -12.94 -4.81 5.35
C LEU A 128 -12.37 -4.27 4.04
N ARG A 129 -12.47 -5.01 2.94
CA ARG A 129 -11.95 -4.57 1.65
C ARG A 129 -12.85 -3.51 1.06
N ALA A 130 -12.28 -2.35 0.69
CA ALA A 130 -13.01 -1.32 -0.04
C ALA A 130 -13.45 -1.83 -1.44
N PHE A 131 -12.67 -2.73 -2.02
CA PHE A 131 -12.95 -3.36 -3.31
C PHE A 131 -12.86 -4.88 -3.18
N PRO A 132 -13.85 -5.65 -3.69
CA PRO A 132 -13.80 -7.12 -3.62
C PRO A 132 -12.62 -7.71 -4.41
N THR A 133 -12.25 -7.05 -5.52
CA THR A 133 -11.09 -7.37 -6.36
C THR A 133 -10.34 -6.10 -6.74
N CYS A 134 -9.14 -6.24 -7.31
CA CYS A 134 -8.33 -5.10 -7.75
C CYS A 134 -9.09 -4.24 -8.77
N PRO A 135 -9.29 -2.94 -8.52
CA PRO A 135 -10.04 -2.08 -9.43
C PRO A 135 -9.33 -1.81 -10.77
N ALA A 136 -8.04 -2.17 -10.90
CA ALA A 136 -7.30 -2.03 -12.15
C ALA A 136 -7.39 -3.26 -13.06
N CYS A 137 -7.39 -4.48 -12.49
CA CYS A 137 -7.25 -5.70 -13.29
C CYS A 137 -8.11 -6.87 -12.82
N GLY A 138 -8.95 -6.70 -11.81
CA GLY A 138 -9.80 -7.76 -11.24
C GLY A 138 -9.06 -8.83 -10.42
N GLY A 139 -7.74 -8.70 -10.23
CA GLY A 139 -6.94 -9.66 -9.47
C GLY A 139 -7.22 -9.65 -7.97
N ARG A 140 -6.81 -10.71 -7.27
CA ARG A 140 -6.93 -10.79 -5.80
C ARG A 140 -5.98 -9.82 -5.12
N THR A 141 -6.37 -9.36 -3.93
CA THR A 141 -5.56 -8.49 -3.09
C THR A 141 -5.22 -9.16 -1.77
N SER A 142 -3.99 -8.98 -1.30
CA SER A 142 -3.52 -9.52 -0.02
C SER A 142 -2.40 -8.68 0.56
N HIS A 143 -2.11 -8.85 1.85
CA HIS A 143 -0.94 -8.23 2.48
C HIS A 143 0.37 -8.79 1.92
N ALA A 144 0.44 -10.12 1.74
CA ALA A 144 1.63 -10.80 1.23
C ALA A 144 2.02 -10.35 -0.18
N ALA A 145 1.06 -9.88 -0.98
CA ALA A 145 1.28 -9.34 -2.30
C ALA A 145 2.16 -8.07 -2.32
N ASN A 146 2.46 -7.46 -1.17
CA ASN A 146 3.41 -6.34 -1.09
C ASN A 146 4.85 -6.75 -1.48
N ASP A 147 5.28 -7.95 -1.07
CA ASP A 147 6.68 -8.37 -1.21
C ASP A 147 6.90 -9.34 -2.38
N ARG A 148 5.84 -9.95 -2.92
CA ARG A 148 5.91 -10.85 -4.08
C ARG A 148 4.57 -10.91 -4.84
N PRO A 149 4.55 -11.22 -6.15
CA PRO A 149 3.31 -11.49 -6.85
C PRO A 149 2.61 -12.73 -6.30
N ASP A 150 1.30 -12.82 -6.47
CA ASP A 150 0.57 -14.06 -6.21
C ASP A 150 0.99 -15.11 -7.25
N ALA A 151 1.04 -16.38 -6.82
CA ALA A 151 1.22 -17.47 -7.78
C ALA A 151 0.09 -17.41 -8.82
N PRO A 152 0.39 -17.57 -10.13
CA PRO A 152 -0.65 -17.68 -11.13
C PRO A 152 -1.57 -18.82 -10.71
N GLU A 153 -2.87 -18.55 -10.65
CA GLU A 153 -3.84 -19.62 -10.38
C GLU A 153 -3.64 -20.70 -11.42
N SER A 154 -3.29 -21.91 -10.98
CA SER A 154 -3.36 -23.09 -11.82
C SER A 154 -4.79 -23.17 -12.31
N ARG A 155 -5.01 -22.82 -13.59
CA ARG A 155 -6.31 -22.99 -14.23
C ARG A 155 -6.66 -24.47 -14.11
N GLN A 156 -7.60 -24.78 -13.22
CA GLN A 156 -8.27 -26.08 -13.17
C GLN A 156 -9.43 -26.05 -14.16
#